data_AF-A0A1G2XAI1-F1
#
_entry.id   AF-A0A1G2XAI1-F1
#
_cell.length_a   1.000
_cell.length_b   1.000
_cell.length_c   1.000
_cell.angle_alpha   90.00
_cell.angle_beta   90.00
_cell.angle_gamma   90.00
#
_symmetry.space_group_name_H-M   'P 1'
#
loop_
_entity.id
_entity.type
_entity.pdbx_description
1 polymer ?
#
loop_
_entity_poly.entity_id
_entity_poly.type
_entity_poly.pdbx_seq_one_letter_code
_entity_poly.pdbx_strand_id
1 'polypeptide(L)'
;MYLFFLGRNFYCLHLKGGLFLVRIVYIIVPFIMSIMLPYNTLMSKEIKKEEQKVSQKKDPVPHTQTNITKNKLCPECNRIYPGDVNFCSVDGKELIEYTEELLICPACKQKANPGEKFCKNDGTQLILQSPTDKKTSLPDKKVEINLPPDATQEEKTKAAMYHFMEGNRLREEMNDFEGALEEYKKAESLNPKLPSLHFHMGGIYWKLGNQREALTHLDKCKTLLETQPPETKLDENYQKTLQDVKVYISKLEKGLKPSEKNQRKELTLAERDERMKKALVENREKWSEIILIPAGKFIMGTTEDEFIPEETPQHEVHLDTYYIDKYEVTNAQYWEFLQYLKTTGDHSKCFPGEPKGKDHTPGTPHTGWDYPYFDYPDYPVSRVDWYDAYAYAAWAGKRLPSEAEWEKSARGTDGRRFPWGNVWDAKRCNVGPDAPLSVGSFEYGKSPYGCLDIIGSISEWCNDWYHPEYYQTSPSMNPKGPENSTGMRIIKGGSLFAPYAYKMRCAVRIFGKPEDRNKSIGFRCAKDYKQETGKTAKEASKQEDKVKEVH
;
A
#
# COMPACT_ATOMS: atom_id res chain seq x y z
N MET A 1 -32.14 1.64 0.41
CA MET A 1 -32.55 1.14 1.75
C MET A 1 -32.20 -0.33 1.79
N TYR A 2 -31.12 -0.68 2.48
CA TYR A 2 -30.53 -2.02 2.53
C TYR A 2 -31.42 -2.99 3.31
N LEU A 3 -31.68 -4.17 2.76
CA LEU A 3 -32.16 -5.33 3.51
C LEU A 3 -31.40 -6.57 3.05
N PHE A 4 -30.48 -7.00 3.91
CA PHE A 4 -29.76 -8.26 3.84
C PHE A 4 -30.74 -9.43 4.02
N PHE A 5 -30.74 -10.38 3.08
CA PHE A 5 -31.31 -11.71 3.30
C PHE A 5 -30.20 -12.62 3.84
N LEU A 6 -30.27 -12.95 5.14
CA LEU A 6 -29.63 -14.14 5.71
C LEU A 6 -30.64 -15.29 5.61
N GLY A 7 -30.18 -16.41 5.07
CA GLY A 7 -30.99 -17.60 4.79
C GLY A 7 -31.70 -18.15 6.02
N ARG A 8 -32.93 -18.62 5.81
CA ARG A 8 -33.64 -19.52 6.72
C ARG A 8 -33.70 -20.89 6.08
N ASN A 9 -33.07 -21.86 6.74
CA ASN A 9 -33.28 -23.28 6.48
C ASN A 9 -34.77 -23.62 6.67
N PHE A 10 -35.39 -24.14 5.63
CA PHE A 10 -36.67 -24.84 5.72
C PHE A 10 -36.37 -26.33 5.90
N TYR A 11 -36.87 -26.93 6.98
CA TYR A 11 -36.93 -28.38 7.10
C TYR A 11 -38.37 -28.84 6.84
N CYS A 12 -38.54 -29.70 5.84
CA CYS A 12 -39.81 -30.34 5.53
C CYS A 12 -39.88 -31.65 6.30
N LEU A 13 -40.80 -31.77 7.28
CA LEU A 13 -41.13 -33.04 7.90
C LEU A 13 -42.43 -33.56 7.28
N HIS A 14 -42.36 -34.72 6.63
CA HIS A 14 -43.48 -35.36 5.98
C HIS A 14 -44.25 -36.23 6.99
N LEU A 15 -45.43 -35.78 7.43
CA LEU A 15 -46.43 -36.62 8.08
C LEU A 15 -47.80 -36.33 7.46
N LYS A 16 -48.56 -37.41 7.24
CA LYS A 16 -49.78 -37.46 6.41
C LYS A 16 -50.87 -36.51 6.92
N GLY A 17 -51.32 -35.60 6.04
CA GLY A 17 -52.64 -34.96 6.09
C GLY A 17 -52.72 -33.59 6.78
N GLY A 18 -52.89 -32.54 5.98
CA GLY A 18 -53.51 -31.27 6.39
C GLY A 18 -52.55 -30.10 6.71
N LEU A 19 -52.73 -28.97 6.01
CA LEU A 19 -52.06 -27.69 6.29
C LEU A 19 -52.64 -27.05 7.57
N PHE A 20 -51.79 -26.75 8.56
CA PHE A 20 -52.08 -25.78 9.62
C PHE A 20 -50.88 -24.87 9.85
N LEU A 21 -51.05 -23.57 9.62
CA LEU A 21 -50.11 -22.51 9.99
C LEU A 21 -50.44 -22.09 11.43
N VAL A 22 -49.57 -22.43 12.40
CA VAL A 22 -49.67 -21.93 13.78
C VAL A 22 -48.50 -21.00 14.07
N ARG A 23 -48.84 -19.78 14.51
CA ARG A 23 -47.90 -18.70 14.86
C ARG A 23 -47.54 -18.82 16.34
N ILE A 24 -46.40 -19.46 16.68
CA ILE A 24 -45.83 -19.42 18.03
C ILE A 24 -44.60 -18.50 18.00
N VAL A 25 -44.83 -17.23 18.29
CA VAL A 25 -43.81 -16.27 18.71
C VAL A 25 -44.25 -15.79 20.09
N TYR A 26 -43.29 -15.55 20.98
CA TYR A 26 -43.40 -15.25 22.43
C TYR A 26 -43.35 -16.48 23.33
N ILE A 27 -42.13 -16.82 23.80
CA ILE A 27 -41.82 -17.32 25.15
C ILE A 27 -40.29 -17.53 25.36
N ILE A 28 -39.44 -17.53 24.32
CA ILE A 28 -38.00 -17.90 24.49
C ILE A 28 -37.04 -16.71 24.76
N VAL A 29 -37.44 -15.47 24.44
CA VAL A 29 -36.57 -14.28 24.62
C VAL A 29 -36.34 -13.88 26.11
N PRO A 30 -37.29 -14.03 27.05
CA PRO A 30 -37.03 -13.69 28.46
C PRO A 30 -36.13 -14.70 29.19
N PHE A 31 -36.03 -15.94 28.70
CA PHE A 31 -35.28 -17.01 29.39
C PHE A 31 -33.78 -16.92 29.12
N ILE A 32 -33.37 -16.48 27.93
CA ILE A 32 -31.94 -16.35 27.55
C ILE A 32 -31.30 -15.12 28.23
N MET A 33 -32.06 -14.05 28.48
CA MET A 33 -31.53 -12.87 29.21
C MET A 33 -31.30 -13.12 30.71
N SER A 34 -32.05 -14.04 31.35
CA SER A 34 -31.87 -14.35 32.78
C SER A 34 -30.60 -15.17 33.07
N ILE A 35 -30.05 -15.86 32.06
CA ILE A 35 -28.88 -16.75 32.20
C ILE A 35 -27.56 -16.01 31.87
N MET A 36 -27.62 -14.92 31.10
CA MET A 36 -26.43 -14.16 30.64
C MET A 36 -25.96 -13.06 31.61
N LEU A 37 -26.82 -12.56 32.51
CA LEU A 37 -26.45 -11.53 33.49
C LEU A 37 -25.50 -12.01 34.62
N PRO A 38 -25.56 -13.27 35.12
CA PRO A 38 -24.60 -13.75 36.13
C PRO A 38 -23.19 -14.02 35.59
N TYR A 39 -23.03 -14.30 34.29
CA TYR A 39 -21.75 -14.75 33.70
C TYR A 39 -20.71 -13.62 33.60
N ASN A 40 -21.13 -12.40 33.24
CA ASN A 40 -20.26 -11.22 33.19
C ASN A 40 -19.76 -10.78 34.58
N THR A 41 -20.51 -11.11 35.63
CA THR A 41 -20.16 -10.77 37.02
C THR A 41 -19.19 -11.77 37.65
N LEU A 42 -19.13 -13.01 37.12
CA LEU A 42 -18.17 -14.05 37.50
C LEU A 42 -16.82 -13.85 36.79
N MET A 43 -16.83 -13.57 35.48
CA MET A 43 -15.59 -13.31 34.71
C MET A 43 -14.82 -12.08 35.21
N SER A 44 -15.52 -11.02 35.61
CA SER A 44 -14.88 -9.81 36.16
C SER A 44 -14.29 -9.99 37.57
N LYS A 45 -14.72 -11.02 38.31
CA LYS A 45 -14.13 -11.38 39.62
C LYS A 45 -12.92 -12.30 39.50
N GLU A 46 -12.85 -13.15 38.47
CA GLU A 46 -11.68 -14.00 38.20
C GLU A 46 -10.50 -13.21 37.61
N ILE A 47 -10.78 -12.26 36.69
CA ILE A 47 -9.74 -11.39 36.10
C ILE A 47 -9.05 -10.53 37.17
N LYS A 48 -9.79 -10.00 38.15
CA LYS A 48 -9.22 -9.24 39.28
C LYS A 48 -8.41 -10.11 40.26
N LYS A 49 -8.64 -11.43 40.29
CA LYS A 49 -7.92 -12.38 41.14
C LYS A 49 -6.60 -12.85 40.50
N GLU A 50 -6.51 -12.84 39.18
CA GLU A 50 -5.28 -13.10 38.43
C GLU A 50 -4.35 -11.89 38.40
N GLU A 51 -4.87 -10.67 38.26
CA GLU A 51 -4.07 -9.43 38.29
C GLU A 51 -3.33 -9.22 39.63
N GLN A 52 -3.87 -9.73 40.75
CA GLN A 52 -3.20 -9.67 42.06
C GLN A 52 -2.13 -10.73 42.29
N LYS A 53 -2.03 -11.79 41.46
CA LYS A 53 -1.05 -12.87 41.63
C LYS A 53 0.25 -12.68 40.83
N VAL A 54 0.28 -11.78 39.85
CA VAL A 54 1.45 -11.58 38.97
C VAL A 54 2.50 -10.62 39.57
N SER A 55 2.17 -9.94 40.66
CA SER A 55 3.13 -9.15 41.44
C SER A 55 3.75 -9.99 42.56
N GLN A 56 4.74 -10.84 42.23
CA GLN A 56 5.88 -11.22 43.10
C GLN A 56 6.71 -12.35 42.49
N LYS A 57 7.91 -12.00 41.98
CA LYS A 57 9.21 -12.72 41.96
C LYS A 57 9.95 -12.49 40.64
N LYS A 58 11.04 -11.73 40.72
CA LYS A 58 12.13 -11.68 39.74
C LYS A 58 13.42 -12.13 40.45
N ASP A 59 14.22 -12.94 39.76
CA ASP A 59 15.70 -12.99 39.70
C ASP A 59 16.11 -14.20 38.80
N PRO A 60 17.31 -14.26 38.18
CA PRO A 60 17.83 -13.41 37.12
C PRO A 60 18.24 -14.19 35.82
N VAL A 61 18.69 -13.41 34.83
CA VAL A 61 18.96 -13.66 33.38
C VAL A 61 20.16 -14.61 33.08
N PRO A 62 20.27 -15.15 31.84
CA PRO A 62 21.48 -14.82 31.06
C PRO A 62 21.24 -14.35 29.62
N HIS A 63 22.18 -13.49 29.19
CA HIS A 63 22.17 -12.47 28.14
C HIS A 63 22.28 -12.95 26.69
N THR A 64 21.85 -12.10 25.75
CA THR A 64 22.66 -11.68 24.57
C THR A 64 22.23 -10.29 24.02
N GLN A 65 23.12 -9.30 24.18
CA GLN A 65 23.37 -7.99 23.50
C GLN A 65 22.20 -7.25 22.78
N THR A 66 21.50 -6.27 23.38
CA THR A 66 21.79 -4.83 23.70
C THR A 66 21.73 -3.82 22.53
N ASN A 67 20.55 -3.23 22.32
CA ASN A 67 20.37 -1.83 21.88
C ASN A 67 20.00 -1.01 23.13
N ILE A 68 20.95 -0.24 23.68
CA ILE A 68 20.71 0.60 24.86
C ILE A 68 20.40 2.01 24.36
N THR A 69 19.13 2.41 24.41
CA THR A 69 18.75 3.82 24.40
C THR A 69 19.27 4.45 25.70
N LYS A 70 20.14 5.46 25.59
CA LYS A 70 20.72 6.14 26.75
C LYS A 70 19.62 6.84 27.55
N ASN A 71 19.45 6.51 28.82
CA ASN A 71 18.50 7.19 29.69
C ASN A 71 18.92 8.67 29.93
N LYS A 72 17.95 9.53 30.23
CA LYS A 72 18.17 10.96 30.51
C LYS A 72 17.70 11.31 31.92
N LEU A 73 18.32 12.29 32.58
CA LEU A 73 18.06 12.68 33.97
C LEU A 73 17.58 14.13 34.02
N CYS A 74 16.59 14.44 34.87
CA CYS A 74 16.28 15.82 35.21
C CYS A 74 17.29 16.35 36.25
N PRO A 75 18.01 17.45 35.99
CA PRO A 75 19.00 17.99 36.93
C PRO A 75 18.41 18.60 38.21
N GLU A 76 17.09 18.88 38.25
CA GLU A 76 16.44 19.53 39.40
C GLU A 76 15.75 18.52 40.32
N CYS A 77 14.91 17.64 39.78
CA CYS A 77 14.19 16.65 40.58
C CYS A 77 14.85 15.27 40.60
N ASN A 78 15.99 15.07 39.91
CA ASN A 78 16.75 13.83 39.82
C ASN A 78 15.95 12.60 39.33
N ARG A 79 14.87 12.83 38.58
CA ARG A 79 14.06 11.76 37.99
C ARG A 79 14.68 11.30 36.66
N ILE A 80 14.75 9.99 36.47
CA ILE A 80 15.29 9.36 35.26
C ILE A 80 14.16 9.08 34.27
N TYR A 81 14.42 9.37 33.01
CA TYR A 81 13.51 9.25 31.89
C TYR A 81 14.13 8.40 30.78
N PRO A 82 13.32 7.72 29.96
CA PRO A 82 13.79 7.06 28.75
C PRO A 82 14.42 8.07 27.75
N GLY A 83 15.37 7.62 26.93
CA GLY A 83 16.22 8.49 26.10
C GLY A 83 15.53 9.33 25.03
N ASP A 84 14.29 8.99 24.69
CA ASP A 84 13.42 9.71 23.74
C ASP A 84 12.67 10.90 24.38
N VAL A 85 12.76 11.07 25.70
CA VAL A 85 12.16 12.20 26.43
C VAL A 85 13.22 13.28 26.66
N ASN A 86 12.92 14.52 26.25
CA ASN A 86 13.85 15.64 26.34
C ASN A 86 13.54 16.63 27.48
N PHE A 87 12.34 16.58 28.08
CA PHE A 87 11.94 17.54 29.12
C PHE A 87 11.27 16.86 30.31
N CYS A 88 11.57 17.36 31.50
CA CYS A 88 11.04 16.86 32.76
C CYS A 88 9.53 17.14 32.86
N SER A 89 8.76 16.09 33.08
CA SER A 89 7.31 16.19 33.24
C SER A 89 6.85 16.87 34.53
N VAL A 90 7.77 17.17 35.46
CA VAL A 90 7.48 17.75 36.77
C VAL A 90 7.78 19.24 36.81
N ASP A 91 8.96 19.63 36.32
CA ASP A 91 9.47 21.00 36.40
C ASP A 91 9.75 21.64 35.03
N GLY A 92 9.57 20.90 33.94
CA GLY A 92 9.73 21.40 32.57
C GLY A 92 11.16 21.62 32.11
N LYS A 93 12.18 21.33 32.92
CA LYS A 93 13.58 21.51 32.51
C LYS A 93 14.04 20.43 31.53
N GLU A 94 14.98 20.80 30.68
CA GLU A 94 15.59 19.89 29.72
C GLU A 94 16.37 18.78 30.43
N LEU A 95 16.20 17.55 29.96
CA LEU A 95 16.80 16.35 30.52
C LEU A 95 18.18 16.13 29.92
N ILE A 96 19.17 15.87 30.76
CA ILE A 96 20.56 15.66 30.35
C ILE A 96 20.86 14.18 30.15
N GLU A 97 21.75 13.84 29.20
CA GLU A 97 22.21 12.46 29.03
C GLU A 97 22.85 11.96 30.32
N TYR A 98 22.34 10.83 30.81
CA TYR A 98 22.81 10.20 32.03
C TYR A 98 23.81 9.10 31.68
N THR A 99 25.05 9.26 32.13
CA THR A 99 26.07 8.19 32.13
C THR A 99 26.59 8.05 33.55
N GLU A 100 26.70 6.82 34.06
CA GLU A 100 27.10 6.54 35.45
C GLU A 100 28.52 7.05 35.80
N GLU A 101 29.29 7.45 34.79
CA GLU A 101 30.69 7.90 34.85
C GLU A 101 30.88 9.35 35.35
N LEU A 102 29.81 10.10 35.58
CA LEU A 102 29.85 11.54 35.93
C LEU A 102 29.58 11.87 37.40
N LEU A 103 29.47 10.85 38.26
CA LEU A 103 29.25 11.03 39.70
C LEU A 103 30.58 11.23 40.44
N ILE A 104 30.67 12.29 41.23
CA ILE A 104 31.82 12.59 42.09
C ILE A 104 31.40 12.76 43.55
N CYS A 105 32.26 12.37 44.48
CA CYS A 105 32.08 12.70 45.88
C CYS A 105 32.30 14.21 46.08
N PRO A 106 31.34 14.96 46.65
CA PRO A 106 31.53 16.39 46.89
C PRO A 106 32.65 16.69 47.88
N ALA A 107 32.91 15.78 48.83
CA ALA A 107 33.89 15.93 49.89
C ALA A 107 35.32 15.56 49.43
N CYS A 108 35.54 14.33 48.93
CA CYS A 108 36.87 13.87 48.54
C CYS A 108 37.20 13.99 47.04
N LYS A 109 36.25 14.47 46.21
CA LYS A 109 36.40 14.68 44.75
C LYS A 109 36.73 13.44 43.92
N GLN A 110 36.68 12.24 44.50
CA GLN A 110 36.86 10.99 43.75
C GLN A 110 35.64 10.68 42.87
N LYS A 111 35.90 10.16 41.68
CA LYS A 111 34.87 9.65 40.76
C LYS A 111 34.30 8.34 41.28
N ALA A 112 33.00 8.16 41.12
CA ALA A 112 32.30 6.94 41.48
C ALA A 112 32.61 5.82 40.49
N ASN A 113 32.60 4.57 40.97
CA ASN A 113 32.53 3.44 40.06
C ASN A 113 31.08 3.24 39.57
N PRO A 114 30.86 2.61 38.42
CA PRO A 114 29.52 2.32 37.90
C PRO A 114 28.63 1.64 38.96
N GLY A 115 27.40 2.12 39.12
CA GLY A 115 26.41 1.64 40.09
C GLY A 115 26.52 2.14 41.55
N GLU A 116 27.54 2.94 41.93
CA GLU A 116 27.69 3.44 43.30
C GLU A 116 26.81 4.68 43.59
N LYS A 117 26.14 4.72 44.75
CA LYS A 117 25.27 5.85 45.18
C LYS A 117 25.89 6.71 46.30
N PHE A 118 26.87 6.18 47.02
CA PHE A 118 27.56 6.83 48.14
C PHE A 118 29.07 6.61 48.02
N CYS A 119 29.87 7.60 48.43
CA CYS A 119 31.33 7.51 48.42
C CYS A 119 31.81 6.45 49.41
N LYS A 120 32.69 5.55 48.97
CA LYS A 120 33.26 4.49 49.81
C LYS A 120 34.15 4.99 50.95
N ASN A 121 34.74 6.18 50.81
CA ASN A 121 35.69 6.69 51.82
C ASN A 121 35.02 7.43 52.97
N ASP A 122 33.95 8.15 52.70
CA ASP A 122 33.32 9.05 53.69
C ASP A 122 31.80 8.87 53.81
N GLY A 123 31.20 7.98 53.01
CA GLY A 123 29.77 7.66 53.05
C GLY A 123 28.86 8.76 52.51
N THR A 124 29.41 9.87 51.98
CA THR A 124 28.59 10.97 51.46
C THR A 124 27.93 10.61 50.13
N GLN A 125 26.72 11.14 49.89
CA GLN A 125 26.00 10.89 48.65
C GLN A 125 26.73 11.55 47.48
N LEU A 126 26.92 10.78 46.41
CA LEU A 126 27.63 11.24 45.21
C LEU A 126 26.77 12.26 44.44
N ILE A 127 27.40 13.30 43.92
CA ILE A 127 26.72 14.36 43.15
C ILE A 127 27.20 14.38 41.70
N LEU A 128 26.33 14.80 40.79
CA LEU A 128 26.67 14.94 39.38
C LEU A 128 27.59 16.15 39.19
N GLN A 129 28.71 15.97 38.52
CA GLN A 129 29.53 17.12 38.10
C GLN A 129 28.79 17.87 36.99
N SER A 130 28.45 19.14 37.22
CA SER A 130 27.84 20.00 36.19
C SER A 130 28.77 20.11 34.98
N PRO A 131 28.27 20.04 33.73
CA PRO A 131 29.09 20.19 32.53
C PRO A 131 29.45 21.66 32.31
N THR A 132 30.29 22.21 33.18
CA THR A 132 31.08 23.40 32.87
C THR A 132 32.45 22.94 32.40
N ASP A 133 32.86 23.49 31.25
CA ASP A 133 34.18 23.37 30.63
C ASP A 133 34.41 22.18 29.69
N LYS A 134 33.48 21.98 28.75
CA LYS A 134 33.86 21.71 27.35
C LYS A 134 33.02 22.53 26.39
N LYS A 135 33.25 23.86 26.41
CA LYS A 135 33.14 24.64 25.18
C LYS A 135 34.15 24.06 24.19
N THR A 136 33.69 23.18 23.30
CA THR A 136 34.33 23.10 21.99
C THR A 136 33.82 24.33 21.24
N SER A 137 34.52 25.44 21.47
CA SER A 137 34.41 26.62 20.62
C SER A 137 34.79 26.20 19.20
N LEU A 138 33.80 26.05 18.31
CA LEU A 138 34.02 26.37 16.92
C LEU A 138 34.47 27.84 16.87
N PRO A 139 35.47 28.18 16.05
CA PRO A 139 36.06 29.52 16.09
C PRO A 139 35.00 30.58 15.77
N ASP A 140 34.92 31.62 16.60
CA ASP A 140 34.09 32.84 16.47
C ASP A 140 34.36 33.67 15.19
N LYS A 141 34.99 33.09 14.17
CA LYS A 141 35.23 33.74 12.87
C LYS A 141 34.32 33.11 11.83
N LYS A 142 33.49 33.96 11.22
CA LYS A 142 32.78 33.72 9.97
C LYS A 142 33.79 33.17 8.93
N VAL A 143 33.88 31.85 8.77
CA VAL A 143 34.76 31.24 7.78
C VAL A 143 34.11 31.44 6.42
N GLU A 144 34.67 32.34 5.62
CA GLU A 144 34.30 32.49 4.22
C GLU A 144 34.83 31.26 3.46
N ILE A 145 33.94 30.34 3.12
CA ILE A 145 34.29 29.16 2.32
C ILE A 145 34.43 29.60 0.86
N ASN A 146 35.66 29.87 0.44
CA ASN A 146 35.99 30.12 -0.97
C ASN A 146 36.30 28.80 -1.66
N LEU A 147 35.29 28.21 -2.31
CA LEU A 147 35.49 27.05 -3.18
C LEU A 147 36.07 27.51 -4.54
N PRO A 148 37.06 26.78 -5.09
CA PRO A 148 37.54 27.07 -6.43
C PRO A 148 36.46 26.76 -7.49
N PRO A 149 36.50 27.39 -8.68
CA PRO A 149 35.47 27.22 -9.72
C PRO A 149 35.27 25.76 -10.17
N ASP A 150 36.31 24.95 -10.07
CA ASP A 150 36.39 23.53 -10.44
C ASP A 150 36.16 22.57 -9.26
N ALA A 151 35.69 23.06 -8.11
CA ALA A 151 35.45 22.25 -6.93
C ALA A 151 34.59 21.01 -7.23
N THR A 152 35.05 19.88 -6.71
CA THR A 152 34.40 18.57 -6.83
C THR A 152 33.04 18.56 -6.14
N GLN A 153 32.19 17.60 -6.50
CA GLN A 153 30.88 17.45 -5.85
C GLN A 153 31.01 17.12 -4.36
N GLU A 154 32.07 16.43 -3.96
CA GLU A 154 32.34 16.11 -2.55
C GLU A 154 32.71 17.36 -1.75
N GLU A 155 33.56 18.23 -2.29
CA GLU A 155 33.92 19.51 -1.67
C GLU A 155 32.71 20.44 -1.55
N LYS A 156 31.89 20.52 -2.59
CA LYS A 156 30.61 21.25 -2.56
C LYS A 156 29.67 20.69 -1.49
N THR A 157 29.62 19.37 -1.32
CA THR A 157 28.79 18.72 -0.29
C THR A 157 29.29 19.03 1.12
N LYS A 158 30.61 19.01 1.35
CA LYS A 158 31.20 19.38 2.64
C LYS A 158 30.93 20.84 2.99
N ALA A 159 31.10 21.75 2.03
CA ALA A 159 30.81 23.17 2.19
C ALA A 159 29.31 23.41 2.44
N ALA A 160 28.42 22.72 1.72
CA ALA A 160 26.99 22.78 1.96
C ALA A 160 26.62 22.35 3.39
N MET A 161 27.26 21.29 3.89
CA MET A 161 27.05 20.82 5.27
C MET A 161 27.51 21.83 6.32
N TYR A 162 28.61 22.54 6.08
CA TYR A 162 29.05 23.62 6.97
C TYR A 162 28.00 24.72 7.07
N HIS A 163 27.53 25.25 5.93
CA HIS A 163 26.50 26.28 5.90
C HIS A 163 25.18 25.78 6.52
N PHE A 164 24.84 24.51 6.30
CA PHE A 164 23.68 23.89 6.94
C PHE A 164 23.82 23.82 8.48
N MET A 165 24.99 23.44 9.00
CA MET A 165 25.25 23.41 10.44
C MET A 165 25.22 24.82 11.06
N GLU A 166 25.82 25.81 10.39
CA GLU A 166 25.78 27.19 10.85
C GLU A 166 24.35 27.75 10.84
N GLY A 167 23.54 27.42 9.83
CA GLY A 167 22.13 27.76 9.81
C GLY A 167 21.33 27.11 10.95
N ASN A 168 21.63 25.87 11.32
CA ASN A 168 21.03 25.22 12.49
C ASN A 168 21.43 25.96 13.79
N ARG A 169 22.71 26.33 13.93
CA ARG A 169 23.23 27.08 15.08
C ARG A 169 22.53 28.42 15.25
N LEU A 170 22.44 29.22 14.17
CA LEU A 170 21.73 30.51 14.17
C LEU A 170 20.25 30.35 14.58
N ARG A 171 19.59 29.31 14.06
CA ARG A 171 18.19 29.03 14.38
C ARG A 171 17.99 28.63 15.85
N GLU A 172 18.81 27.71 16.35
CA GLU A 172 18.58 27.05 17.64
C GLU A 172 19.15 27.83 18.82
N GLU A 173 20.37 28.36 18.68
CA GLU A 173 21.06 29.05 19.76
C GLU A 173 20.71 30.55 19.80
N MET A 174 20.52 31.15 18.62
CA MET A 174 20.34 32.60 18.49
C MET A 174 18.90 33.00 18.14
N ASN A 175 18.03 32.04 17.80
CA ASN A 175 16.67 32.28 17.34
C ASN A 175 16.62 33.29 16.17
N ASP A 176 17.68 33.31 15.35
CA ASP A 176 17.87 34.15 14.16
C ASP A 176 17.43 33.37 12.91
N PHE A 177 16.18 33.57 12.51
CA PHE A 177 15.57 32.82 11.41
C PHE A 177 16.00 33.35 10.04
N GLU A 178 16.14 34.66 9.91
CA GLU A 178 16.60 35.33 8.70
C GLU A 178 18.06 34.96 8.41
N GLY A 179 18.95 35.04 9.40
CA GLY A 179 20.35 34.63 9.28
C GLY A 179 20.49 33.14 8.98
N ALA A 180 19.72 32.30 9.66
CA ALA A 180 19.68 30.86 9.36
C ALA A 180 19.27 30.58 7.90
N LEU A 181 18.30 31.33 7.38
CA LEU A 181 17.82 31.18 6.01
C LEU A 181 18.88 31.63 4.98
N GLU A 182 19.65 32.68 5.27
CA GLU A 182 20.79 33.08 4.43
C GLU A 182 21.84 31.98 4.32
N GLU A 183 22.19 31.35 5.45
CA GLU A 183 23.12 30.22 5.47
C GLU A 183 22.54 28.99 4.74
N TYR A 184 21.26 28.68 4.94
CA TYR A 184 20.61 27.59 4.19
C TYR A 184 20.56 27.83 2.68
N LYS A 185 20.40 29.08 2.21
CA LYS A 185 20.47 29.40 0.77
C LYS A 185 21.87 29.15 0.20
N LYS A 186 22.92 29.40 0.97
CA LYS A 186 24.30 29.04 0.60
C LYS A 186 24.46 27.52 0.55
N ALA A 187 23.88 26.80 1.51
CA ALA A 187 23.88 25.33 1.47
C ALA A 187 23.12 24.78 0.24
N GLU A 188 21.97 25.39 -0.13
CA GLU A 188 21.15 24.96 -1.27
C GLU A 188 21.88 25.18 -2.60
N SER A 189 22.58 26.31 -2.75
CA SER A 189 23.33 26.59 -3.98
C SER A 189 24.50 25.61 -4.21
N LEU A 190 25.06 25.07 -3.12
CA LEU A 190 26.15 24.11 -3.16
C LEU A 190 25.67 22.65 -3.31
N ASN A 191 24.60 22.29 -2.60
CA ASN A 191 24.00 20.96 -2.67
C ASN A 191 22.47 21.01 -2.51
N PRO A 192 21.72 21.17 -3.60
CA PRO A 192 20.26 21.22 -3.57
C PRO A 192 19.61 19.83 -3.41
N LYS A 193 20.40 18.76 -3.22
CA LYS A 193 19.89 17.39 -3.09
C LYS A 193 19.81 16.92 -1.64
N LEU A 194 19.97 17.82 -0.66
CA LEU A 194 19.94 17.48 0.76
C LEU A 194 18.50 17.58 1.33
N PRO A 195 17.80 16.48 1.65
CA PRO A 195 16.41 16.55 2.10
C PRO A 195 16.23 17.32 3.41
N SER A 196 17.15 17.13 4.36
CA SER A 196 17.12 17.80 5.68
C SER A 196 17.19 19.33 5.53
N LEU A 197 18.02 19.83 4.62
CA LEU A 197 18.09 21.26 4.30
C LEU A 197 16.71 21.80 3.89
N HIS A 198 16.05 21.14 2.95
CA HIS A 198 14.74 21.55 2.47
C HIS A 198 13.66 21.45 3.54
N PHE A 199 13.70 20.43 4.40
CA PHE A 199 12.80 20.34 5.56
C PHE A 199 12.94 21.56 6.49
N HIS A 200 14.17 21.93 6.83
CA HIS A 200 14.44 23.05 7.73
C HIS A 200 14.13 24.41 7.10
N MET A 201 14.47 24.62 5.81
CA MET A 201 14.06 25.81 5.07
C MET A 201 12.53 25.94 5.04
N GLY A 202 11.82 24.84 4.77
CA GLY A 202 10.35 24.81 4.80
C GLY A 202 9.76 25.25 6.14
N GLY A 203 10.32 24.73 7.24
CA GLY A 203 9.94 25.12 8.60
C GLY A 203 10.19 26.60 8.92
N ILE A 204 11.34 27.14 8.53
CA ILE A 204 11.66 28.57 8.73
C ILE A 204 10.71 29.45 7.92
N TYR A 205 10.52 29.17 6.64
CA TYR A 205 9.60 29.94 5.80
C TYR A 205 8.18 29.93 6.34
N TRP A 206 7.72 28.78 6.86
CA TRP A 206 6.43 28.70 7.51
C TRP A 206 6.36 29.60 8.75
N LYS A 207 7.39 29.57 9.60
CA LYS A 207 7.46 30.41 10.81
C LYS A 207 7.46 31.91 10.48
N LEU A 208 8.12 32.29 9.38
CA LEU A 208 8.16 33.67 8.87
C LEU A 208 6.88 34.07 8.10
N GLY A 209 5.85 33.22 8.06
CA GLY A 209 4.59 33.50 7.36
C GLY A 209 4.68 33.40 5.84
N ASN A 210 5.80 32.96 5.28
CA ASN A 210 5.97 32.76 3.85
C ASN A 210 5.55 31.34 3.44
N GLN A 211 4.24 31.15 3.40
CA GLN A 211 3.60 29.86 3.11
C GLN A 211 3.98 29.27 1.74
N ARG A 212 4.20 30.12 0.72
CA ARG A 212 4.54 29.68 -0.63
C ARG A 212 5.94 29.05 -0.70
N GLU A 213 6.93 29.71 -0.11
CA GLU A 213 8.29 29.17 -0.06
C GLU A 213 8.35 27.95 0.87
N ALA A 214 7.57 27.96 1.97
CA ALA A 214 7.47 26.81 2.86
C ALA A 214 7.04 25.54 2.10
N LEU A 215 5.96 25.65 1.31
CA LEU A 215 5.49 24.55 0.47
C LEU A 215 6.52 24.13 -0.58
N THR A 216 7.15 25.09 -1.25
CA THR A 216 8.17 24.81 -2.29
C THR A 216 9.30 23.96 -1.75
N HIS A 217 9.84 24.29 -0.58
CA HIS A 217 10.91 23.52 0.04
C HIS A 217 10.41 22.17 0.59
N LEU A 218 9.22 22.12 1.18
CA LEU A 218 8.67 20.84 1.66
C LEU A 218 8.36 19.86 0.51
N ASP A 219 7.89 20.33 -0.65
CA ASP A 219 7.68 19.50 -1.84
C ASP A 219 9.01 18.97 -2.40
N LYS A 220 10.05 19.81 -2.44
CA LYS A 220 11.41 19.37 -2.79
C LYS A 220 11.91 18.29 -1.82
N CYS A 221 11.74 18.51 -0.52
CA CYS A 221 12.10 17.54 0.51
C CYS A 221 11.37 16.21 0.29
N LYS A 222 10.05 16.24 0.13
CA LYS A 222 9.23 15.06 -0.16
C LYS A 222 9.74 14.31 -1.39
N THR A 223 9.99 15.01 -2.49
CA THR A 223 10.46 14.42 -3.75
C THR A 223 11.84 13.78 -3.60
N LEU A 224 12.78 14.47 -2.94
CA LEU A 224 14.13 13.96 -2.69
C LEU A 224 14.13 12.75 -1.77
N LEU A 225 13.22 12.71 -0.79
CA LEU A 225 12.98 11.52 0.01
C LEU A 225 12.45 10.42 -0.92
N GLU A 226 11.30 10.61 -1.58
CA GLU A 226 10.62 9.59 -2.39
C GLU A 226 11.49 9.00 -3.52
N THR A 227 12.54 9.69 -3.96
CA THR A 227 13.49 9.23 -4.97
C THR A 227 14.70 8.44 -4.43
N GLN A 228 14.86 8.31 -3.10
CA GLN A 228 15.93 7.51 -2.48
C GLN A 228 15.77 6.00 -2.74
N PRO A 229 16.87 5.23 -2.65
CA PRO A 229 16.85 3.77 -2.77
C PRO A 229 15.92 3.08 -1.75
N PRO A 230 15.36 1.90 -2.07
CA PRO A 230 14.48 1.15 -1.18
C PRO A 230 15.08 0.84 0.19
N GLU A 231 16.39 0.60 0.28
CA GLU A 231 17.07 0.28 1.54
C GLU A 231 16.98 1.46 2.51
N THR A 232 17.16 2.69 2.01
CA THR A 232 17.01 3.93 2.79
C THR A 232 15.56 4.18 3.19
N LYS A 233 14.60 3.77 2.36
CA LYS A 233 13.17 3.89 2.66
C LYS A 233 12.72 2.96 3.78
N LEU A 234 13.47 1.90 4.12
CA LEU A 234 13.11 1.02 5.24
C LEU A 234 13.55 1.58 6.60
N ASP A 235 14.33 2.67 6.63
CA ASP A 235 14.73 3.32 7.88
C ASP A 235 13.55 4.03 8.56
N GLU A 236 13.35 3.76 9.85
CA GLU A 236 12.22 4.30 10.63
C GLU A 236 12.27 5.84 10.74
N ASN A 237 13.47 6.43 10.89
CA ASN A 237 13.62 7.88 10.98
C ASN A 237 13.31 8.55 9.64
N TYR A 238 13.72 7.91 8.54
CA TYR A 238 13.37 8.34 7.19
C TYR A 238 11.85 8.33 6.97
N GLN A 239 11.16 7.22 7.32
CA GLN A 239 9.71 7.10 7.14
C GLN A 239 8.95 8.13 7.99
N LYS A 240 9.40 8.33 9.23
CA LYS A 240 8.86 9.37 10.11
C LYS A 240 9.03 10.76 9.50
N THR A 241 10.21 11.07 8.98
CA THR A 241 10.48 12.37 8.34
C THR A 241 9.58 12.61 7.12
N LEU A 242 9.45 11.60 6.24
CA LEU A 242 8.56 11.68 5.09
C LEU A 242 7.10 11.90 5.51
N GLN A 243 6.66 11.23 6.59
CA GLN A 243 5.32 11.40 7.13
C GLN A 243 5.12 12.81 7.70
N ASP A 244 6.08 13.34 8.44
CA ASP A 244 6.03 14.70 9.00
C ASP A 244 5.96 15.76 7.88
N VAL A 245 6.78 15.62 6.83
CA VAL A 245 6.74 16.47 5.64
C VAL A 245 5.34 16.47 5.01
N LYS A 246 4.74 15.30 4.81
CA LYS A 246 3.37 15.15 4.25
C LYS A 246 2.33 15.85 5.12
N VAL A 247 2.43 15.73 6.44
CA VAL A 247 1.53 16.41 7.38
C VAL A 247 1.68 17.93 7.30
N TYR A 248 2.91 18.44 7.19
CA TYR A 248 3.16 19.88 7.08
C TYR A 248 2.64 20.46 5.77
N ILE A 249 2.89 19.78 4.64
CA ILE A 249 2.33 20.18 3.34
C ILE A 249 0.79 20.26 3.45
N SER A 250 0.14 19.23 3.99
CA SER A 250 -1.33 19.22 4.13
C SER A 250 -1.86 20.36 5.00
N LYS A 251 -1.16 20.72 6.09
CA LYS A 251 -1.53 21.87 6.93
C LYS A 251 -1.41 23.19 6.18
N LEU A 252 -0.29 23.38 5.47
CA LEU A 252 -0.04 24.59 4.67
C LEU A 252 -1.03 24.70 3.52
N GLU A 253 -1.42 23.60 2.88
CA GLU A 253 -2.38 23.63 1.78
C GLU A 253 -3.77 24.11 2.20
N LYS A 254 -4.17 23.92 3.47
CA LYS A 254 -5.48 24.39 3.96
C LYS A 254 -5.63 25.91 3.84
N GLY A 255 -4.55 26.66 4.10
CA GLY A 255 -4.53 28.12 4.07
C GLY A 255 -4.41 28.73 2.68
N LEU A 256 -4.24 27.93 1.62
CA LEU A 256 -4.08 28.45 0.26
C LEU A 256 -5.39 28.98 -0.32
N LYS A 257 -5.28 30.03 -1.14
CA LYS A 257 -6.39 30.52 -1.97
C LYS A 257 -6.79 29.45 -3.00
N PRO A 258 -8.05 29.44 -3.48
CA PRO A 258 -8.49 28.48 -4.49
C PRO A 258 -7.61 28.44 -5.75
N SER A 259 -7.14 29.59 -6.23
CA SER A 259 -6.25 29.68 -7.41
C SER A 259 -4.90 28.99 -7.18
N GLU A 260 -4.32 29.13 -5.98
CA GLU A 260 -3.04 28.51 -5.61
C GLU A 260 -3.19 26.99 -5.44
N LYS A 261 -4.33 26.54 -4.88
CA LYS A 261 -4.67 25.10 -4.82
C LYS A 261 -4.76 24.50 -6.21
N ASN A 262 -5.43 25.19 -7.14
CA ASN A 262 -5.55 24.74 -8.53
C ASN A 262 -4.19 24.68 -9.22
N GLN A 263 -3.36 25.73 -9.08
CA GLN A 263 -2.01 25.74 -9.66
C GLN A 263 -1.14 24.59 -9.13
N ARG A 264 -1.18 24.30 -7.83
CA ARG A 264 -0.47 23.15 -7.26
C ARG A 264 -0.99 21.83 -7.81
N LYS A 265 -2.30 21.68 -7.92
CA LYS A 265 -2.91 20.49 -8.53
C LYS A 265 -2.44 20.30 -9.98
N GLU A 266 -2.40 21.36 -10.78
CA GLU A 266 -1.88 21.33 -12.16
C GLU A 266 -0.41 20.92 -12.21
N LEU A 267 0.43 21.44 -11.32
CA LEU A 267 1.84 21.04 -11.23
C LEU A 267 1.99 19.56 -10.87
N THR A 268 1.28 19.07 -9.85
CA THR A 268 1.29 17.65 -9.47
C THR A 268 0.84 16.74 -10.63
N LEU A 269 -0.18 17.16 -11.39
CA LEU A 269 -0.64 16.42 -12.56
C LEU A 269 0.41 16.44 -13.68
N ALA A 270 1.07 17.57 -13.94
CA ALA A 270 2.14 17.66 -14.92
C ALA A 270 3.35 16.78 -14.57
N GLU A 271 3.74 16.75 -13.29
CA GLU A 271 4.81 15.86 -12.80
C GLU A 271 4.43 14.39 -12.98
N ARG A 272 3.16 14.03 -12.73
CA ARG A 272 2.66 12.68 -13.00
C ARG A 272 2.70 12.35 -14.48
N ASP A 273 2.25 13.25 -15.35
CA ASP A 273 2.27 13.04 -16.80
C ASP A 273 3.68 12.72 -17.29
N GLU A 274 4.70 13.45 -16.81
CA GLU A 274 6.10 13.16 -17.13
C GLU A 274 6.57 11.81 -16.57
N ARG A 275 6.19 11.45 -15.33
CA ARG A 275 6.48 10.12 -14.76
C ARG A 275 5.87 9.00 -15.60
N MET A 276 4.61 9.13 -15.99
CA MET A 276 3.90 8.13 -16.80
C MET A 276 4.54 7.95 -18.17
N LYS A 277 4.81 9.07 -18.85
CA LYS A 277 5.47 9.08 -20.16
C LYS A 277 6.84 8.41 -20.11
N LYS A 278 7.67 8.75 -19.11
CA LYS A 278 8.98 8.14 -18.92
C LYS A 278 8.87 6.63 -18.68
N ALA A 279 8.00 6.22 -17.76
CA ALA A 279 7.86 4.82 -17.39
C ALA A 279 7.34 3.96 -18.55
N LEU A 280 6.43 4.49 -19.39
CA LEU A 280 6.00 3.83 -20.62
C LEU A 280 7.17 3.59 -21.58
N VAL A 281 8.02 4.60 -21.82
CA VAL A 281 9.20 4.43 -22.69
C VAL A 281 10.12 3.34 -22.18
N GLU A 282 10.32 3.26 -20.86
CA GLU A 282 11.23 2.30 -20.23
C GLU A 282 10.66 0.87 -20.14
N ASN A 283 9.34 0.70 -20.01
CA ASN A 283 8.72 -0.58 -19.65
C ASN A 283 7.67 -1.10 -20.65
N ARG A 284 7.44 -0.43 -21.78
CA ARG A 284 6.37 -0.80 -22.74
C ARG A 284 6.41 -2.25 -23.16
N GLU A 285 7.59 -2.78 -23.49
CA GLU A 285 7.73 -4.17 -23.94
C GLU A 285 7.27 -5.16 -22.86
N LYS A 286 7.74 -4.98 -21.63
CA LYS A 286 7.34 -5.79 -20.47
C LYS A 286 5.83 -5.73 -20.21
N TRP A 287 5.27 -4.53 -20.11
CA TRP A 287 3.85 -4.37 -19.78
C TRP A 287 2.90 -4.74 -20.93
N SER A 288 3.41 -4.88 -22.15
CA SER A 288 2.65 -5.34 -23.32
C SER A 288 2.76 -6.83 -23.57
N GLU A 289 3.48 -7.58 -22.73
CA GLU A 289 3.58 -9.04 -22.84
C GLU A 289 2.20 -9.70 -22.76
N ILE A 290 1.92 -10.56 -23.75
CA ILE A 290 0.71 -11.38 -23.84
C ILE A 290 1.09 -12.86 -23.89
N ILE A 291 0.29 -13.69 -23.23
CA ILE A 291 0.47 -15.13 -23.13
C ILE A 291 -0.47 -15.80 -24.13
N LEU A 292 0.07 -16.70 -24.95
CA LEU A 292 -0.73 -17.58 -25.81
C LEU A 292 -1.30 -18.73 -24.98
N ILE A 293 -2.63 -18.82 -24.89
CA ILE A 293 -3.32 -19.94 -24.27
C ILE A 293 -3.77 -20.90 -25.37
N PRO A 294 -3.28 -22.15 -25.40
CA PRO A 294 -3.60 -23.09 -26.46
C PRO A 294 -5.08 -23.51 -26.41
N ALA A 295 -5.62 -23.82 -27.58
CA ALA A 295 -6.95 -24.42 -27.69
C ALA A 295 -7.04 -25.72 -26.88
N GLY A 296 -8.22 -26.04 -26.39
CA GLY A 296 -8.44 -27.30 -25.69
C GLY A 296 -9.41 -27.21 -24.54
N LYS A 297 -9.70 -28.39 -24.00
CA LYS A 297 -10.63 -28.61 -22.90
C LYS A 297 -10.00 -28.22 -21.56
N PHE A 298 -10.81 -27.66 -20.67
CA PHE A 298 -10.46 -27.44 -19.28
C PHE A 298 -11.69 -27.63 -18.39
N ILE A 299 -11.42 -27.82 -17.10
CA ILE A 299 -12.46 -27.96 -16.08
C ILE A 299 -12.82 -26.58 -15.50
N MET A 300 -14.04 -26.13 -15.77
CA MET A 300 -14.60 -24.86 -15.31
C MET A 300 -15.50 -25.07 -14.08
N GLY A 301 -15.39 -24.16 -13.12
CA GLY A 301 -16.14 -24.22 -11.86
C GLY A 301 -15.57 -25.20 -10.85
N THR A 302 -16.41 -25.51 -9.85
CA THR A 302 -16.05 -26.34 -8.70
C THR A 302 -17.14 -27.35 -8.35
N THR A 303 -16.78 -28.35 -7.54
CA THR A 303 -17.72 -29.31 -6.96
C THR A 303 -18.50 -28.70 -5.80
N GLU A 304 -19.60 -29.35 -5.41
CA GLU A 304 -20.48 -28.88 -4.33
C GLU A 304 -19.78 -28.77 -2.96
N ASP A 305 -18.61 -29.41 -2.78
CA ASP A 305 -17.85 -29.41 -1.53
C ASP A 305 -17.32 -28.03 -1.10
N GLU A 306 -17.24 -27.07 -2.03
CA GLU A 306 -16.85 -25.69 -1.74
C GLU A 306 -18.02 -24.78 -1.30
N PHE A 307 -19.27 -25.28 -1.38
CA PHE A 307 -20.51 -24.63 -0.92
C PHE A 307 -20.79 -23.22 -1.48
N ILE A 308 -20.40 -22.94 -2.74
CA ILE A 308 -20.82 -21.71 -3.46
C ILE A 308 -21.63 -22.12 -4.69
N PRO A 309 -22.97 -22.09 -4.62
CA PRO A 309 -23.85 -22.62 -5.67
C PRO A 309 -23.60 -22.04 -7.06
N GLU A 310 -23.16 -20.79 -7.15
CA GLU A 310 -22.97 -20.11 -8.44
C GLU A 310 -21.68 -20.56 -9.15
N GLU A 311 -20.80 -21.28 -8.46
CA GLU A 311 -19.58 -21.87 -9.00
C GLU A 311 -19.78 -23.32 -9.46
N THR A 312 -20.99 -23.87 -9.31
CA THR A 312 -21.36 -25.25 -9.64
C THR A 312 -22.39 -25.30 -10.80
N PRO A 313 -22.49 -26.42 -11.54
CA PRO A 313 -21.65 -27.60 -11.46
C PRO A 313 -20.26 -27.36 -12.08
N GLN A 314 -19.29 -28.14 -11.63
CA GLN A 314 -18.05 -28.33 -12.37
C GLN A 314 -18.36 -28.99 -13.71
N HIS A 315 -17.88 -28.41 -14.80
CA HIS A 315 -18.17 -28.90 -16.16
C HIS A 315 -16.97 -28.69 -17.09
N GLU A 316 -16.94 -29.46 -18.18
CA GLU A 316 -15.89 -29.36 -19.19
C GLU A 316 -16.24 -28.30 -20.23
N VAL A 317 -15.29 -27.41 -20.51
CA VAL A 317 -15.40 -26.37 -21.54
C VAL A 317 -14.21 -26.48 -22.48
N HIS A 318 -14.46 -26.36 -23.78
CA HIS A 318 -13.44 -26.17 -24.79
C HIS A 318 -13.32 -24.68 -25.14
N LEU A 319 -12.10 -24.16 -25.11
CA LEU A 319 -11.78 -22.83 -25.61
C LEU A 319 -10.84 -22.95 -26.80
N ASP A 320 -11.06 -22.10 -27.80
CA ASP A 320 -10.13 -21.89 -28.90
C ASP A 320 -8.82 -21.29 -28.39
N THR A 321 -7.82 -21.15 -29.27
CA THR A 321 -6.58 -20.47 -28.91
C THR A 321 -6.85 -18.96 -28.80
N TYR A 322 -6.31 -18.32 -27.78
CA TYR A 322 -6.38 -16.87 -27.59
C TYR A 322 -5.13 -16.34 -26.90
N TYR A 323 -4.98 -15.03 -26.89
CA TYR A 323 -3.98 -14.34 -26.09
C TYR A 323 -4.63 -13.69 -24.86
N ILE A 324 -3.91 -13.65 -23.75
CA ILE A 324 -4.29 -12.87 -22.56
C ILE A 324 -3.09 -12.09 -22.04
N ASP A 325 -3.33 -10.90 -21.50
CA ASP A 325 -2.26 -10.07 -20.95
C ASP A 325 -1.61 -10.79 -19.76
N LYS A 326 -0.26 -10.79 -19.76
CA LYS A 326 0.53 -11.41 -18.68
C LYS A 326 0.31 -10.71 -17.34
N TYR A 327 0.13 -9.39 -17.37
CA TYR A 327 -0.10 -8.51 -16.24
C TYR A 327 -1.46 -7.82 -16.35
N GLU A 328 -1.98 -7.30 -15.25
CA GLU A 328 -3.06 -6.31 -15.28
C GLU A 328 -2.63 -5.05 -16.05
N VAL A 329 -3.60 -4.31 -16.60
CA VAL A 329 -3.32 -3.01 -17.24
C VAL A 329 -2.77 -2.06 -16.19
N THR A 330 -1.63 -1.43 -16.47
CA THR A 330 -0.98 -0.51 -15.54
C THR A 330 -1.58 0.90 -15.58
N ASN A 331 -1.35 1.69 -14.52
CA ASN A 331 -1.70 3.12 -14.49
C ASN A 331 -1.08 3.88 -15.65
N ALA A 332 0.16 3.58 -16.04
CA ALA A 332 0.85 4.24 -17.14
C ALA A 332 0.19 3.94 -18.50
N GLN A 333 -0.15 2.67 -18.74
CA GLN A 333 -0.88 2.26 -19.93
C GLN A 333 -2.25 2.92 -20.01
N TYR A 334 -2.99 2.94 -18.90
CA TYR A 334 -4.30 3.59 -18.85
C TYR A 334 -4.21 5.12 -19.00
N TRP A 335 -3.16 5.75 -18.48
CA TRP A 335 -2.88 7.15 -18.73
C TRP A 335 -2.73 7.45 -20.23
N GLU A 336 -2.02 6.60 -20.98
CA GLU A 336 -1.87 6.77 -22.44
C GLU A 336 -3.23 6.79 -23.15
N PHE A 337 -4.16 5.92 -22.73
CA PHE A 337 -5.54 5.91 -23.21
C PHE A 337 -6.29 7.21 -22.86
N LEU A 338 -6.16 7.72 -21.62
CA LEU A 338 -6.78 9.00 -21.24
C LEU A 338 -6.23 10.17 -22.06
N GLN A 339 -4.93 10.20 -22.34
CA GLN A 339 -4.34 11.23 -23.19
C GLN A 339 -4.84 11.12 -24.63
N TYR A 340 -5.03 9.91 -25.15
CA TYR A 340 -5.65 9.69 -26.46
C TYR A 340 -7.07 10.28 -26.50
N LEU A 341 -7.93 9.96 -25.52
CA LEU A 341 -9.28 10.52 -25.44
C LEU A 341 -9.26 12.04 -25.35
N LYS A 342 -8.42 12.60 -24.48
CA LYS A 342 -8.30 14.05 -24.26
C LYS A 342 -7.85 14.80 -25.52
N THR A 343 -6.94 14.22 -26.30
CA THR A 343 -6.35 14.87 -27.48
C THR A 343 -7.19 14.71 -28.74
N THR A 344 -7.84 13.55 -28.90
CA THR A 344 -8.58 13.23 -30.13
C THR A 344 -10.09 13.43 -29.99
N GLY A 345 -10.63 13.33 -28.77
CA GLY A 345 -12.07 13.21 -28.53
C GLY A 345 -12.68 11.93 -29.11
N ASP A 346 -11.87 10.93 -29.47
CA ASP A 346 -12.38 9.72 -30.12
C ASP A 346 -12.94 8.71 -29.12
N HIS A 347 -14.27 8.65 -29.06
CA HIS A 347 -15.04 7.66 -28.31
C HIS A 347 -15.59 6.52 -29.20
N SER A 348 -15.04 6.30 -30.40
CA SER A 348 -15.51 5.25 -31.33
C SER A 348 -15.32 3.82 -30.82
N LYS A 349 -14.47 3.64 -29.80
CA LYS A 349 -14.17 2.35 -29.16
C LYS A 349 -14.99 2.11 -27.90
N CYS A 350 -15.76 3.11 -27.46
CA CYS A 350 -16.60 3.03 -26.28
C CYS A 350 -17.77 2.06 -26.48
N PHE A 351 -18.31 1.56 -25.38
CA PHE A 351 -19.44 0.64 -25.45
C PHE A 351 -20.70 1.43 -25.87
N PRO A 352 -21.45 1.02 -26.91
CA PRO A 352 -22.58 1.80 -27.42
C PRO A 352 -23.68 2.14 -26.38
N GLY A 353 -23.81 1.34 -25.33
CA GLY A 353 -24.80 1.53 -24.25
C GLY A 353 -24.23 2.11 -22.96
N GLU A 354 -23.03 2.69 -22.96
CA GLU A 354 -22.45 3.26 -21.75
C GLU A 354 -23.15 4.55 -21.29
N PRO A 355 -22.97 4.99 -20.03
CA PRO A 355 -23.52 6.25 -19.54
C PRO A 355 -23.14 7.45 -20.42
N LYS A 356 -24.11 8.30 -20.74
CA LYS A 356 -23.90 9.46 -21.61
C LYS A 356 -22.87 10.42 -21.03
N GLY A 357 -21.89 10.82 -21.85
CA GLY A 357 -20.89 11.83 -21.48
C GLY A 357 -19.80 11.31 -20.54
N LYS A 358 -19.62 10.00 -20.46
CA LYS A 358 -18.56 9.35 -19.71
C LYS A 358 -17.19 9.73 -20.28
N ASP A 359 -16.28 10.17 -19.42
CA ASP A 359 -14.93 10.64 -19.77
C ASP A 359 -13.85 9.57 -19.54
N HIS A 360 -14.25 8.40 -19.06
CA HIS A 360 -13.41 7.27 -18.67
C HIS A 360 -12.35 7.54 -17.60
N THR A 361 -12.45 8.67 -16.88
CA THR A 361 -11.52 9.01 -15.81
C THR A 361 -11.72 8.02 -14.64
N PRO A 362 -10.67 7.32 -14.19
CA PRO A 362 -10.75 6.43 -13.03
C PRO A 362 -11.02 7.22 -11.74
N GLY A 363 -11.75 6.61 -10.80
CA GLY A 363 -12.06 7.28 -9.55
C GLY A 363 -13.28 6.74 -8.83
N THR A 364 -13.74 7.49 -7.83
CA THR A 364 -15.02 7.31 -7.13
C THR A 364 -15.68 8.68 -7.02
N PRO A 365 -16.93 8.80 -6.54
CA PRO A 365 -17.53 10.11 -6.27
C PRO A 365 -16.71 11.02 -5.34
N HIS A 366 -15.72 10.47 -4.63
CA HIS A 366 -14.85 11.20 -3.70
C HIS A 366 -13.37 11.26 -4.12
N THR A 367 -12.97 10.59 -5.20
CA THR A 367 -11.56 10.54 -5.66
C THR A 367 -11.52 10.56 -7.18
N GLY A 368 -10.66 11.39 -7.79
CA GLY A 368 -10.48 11.41 -9.24
C GLY A 368 -9.10 10.88 -9.65
N TRP A 369 -8.75 11.13 -10.92
CA TRP A 369 -7.40 10.87 -11.42
C TRP A 369 -6.32 11.53 -10.58
N ASP A 370 -6.60 12.66 -9.93
CA ASP A 370 -5.68 13.36 -9.03
C ASP A 370 -5.29 12.58 -7.76
N TYR A 371 -5.95 11.46 -7.47
CA TYR A 371 -5.63 10.62 -6.31
C TYR A 371 -4.20 10.03 -6.37
N PRO A 372 -3.40 10.09 -5.28
CA PRO A 372 -1.99 9.68 -5.29
C PRO A 372 -1.70 8.23 -5.68
N TYR A 373 -2.69 7.33 -5.67
CA TYR A 373 -2.54 5.99 -6.21
C TYR A 373 -2.07 5.99 -7.67
N PHE A 374 -2.55 6.96 -8.44
CA PHE A 374 -2.20 7.12 -9.86
C PHE A 374 -0.84 7.80 -10.04
N ASP A 375 -0.07 8.06 -8.99
CA ASP A 375 1.32 8.53 -9.13
C ASP A 375 2.31 7.40 -9.43
N TYR A 376 1.90 6.14 -9.25
CA TYR A 376 2.72 4.94 -9.43
C TYR A 376 2.44 4.30 -10.81
N PRO A 377 3.36 4.43 -11.78
CA PRO A 377 3.11 4.01 -13.16
C PRO A 377 2.88 2.51 -13.33
N ASP A 378 3.51 1.70 -12.50
CA ASP A 378 3.56 0.23 -12.56
C ASP A 378 2.50 -0.46 -11.69
N TYR A 379 1.66 0.30 -10.98
CA TYR A 379 0.52 -0.26 -10.27
C TYR A 379 -0.60 -0.61 -11.26
N PRO A 380 -1.39 -1.66 -11.00
CA PRO A 380 -2.52 -2.00 -11.84
C PRO A 380 -3.56 -0.88 -11.76
N VAL A 381 -4.15 -0.48 -12.87
CA VAL A 381 -5.21 0.52 -12.87
C VAL A 381 -6.40 -0.01 -12.08
N SER A 382 -6.86 0.77 -11.11
CA SER A 382 -8.03 0.43 -10.29
C SER A 382 -9.05 1.58 -10.32
N ARG A 383 -10.22 1.37 -9.70
CA ARG A 383 -11.32 2.35 -9.68
C ARG A 383 -11.83 2.68 -11.07
N VAL A 384 -11.76 1.69 -11.96
CA VAL A 384 -12.36 1.69 -13.28
C VAL A 384 -13.60 0.81 -13.23
N ASP A 385 -14.64 1.23 -13.94
CA ASP A 385 -15.83 0.41 -14.11
C ASP A 385 -15.69 -0.50 -15.35
N TRP A 386 -16.73 -1.27 -15.65
CA TRP A 386 -16.68 -2.20 -16.78
C TRP A 386 -16.56 -1.48 -18.14
N TYR A 387 -17.20 -0.32 -18.29
CA TYR A 387 -17.16 0.46 -19.53
C TYR A 387 -15.78 1.09 -19.77
N ASP A 388 -15.11 1.53 -18.70
CA ASP A 388 -13.70 1.96 -18.73
C ASP A 388 -12.79 0.85 -19.25
N ALA A 389 -12.92 -0.33 -18.66
CA ALA A 389 -12.13 -1.51 -19.03
C ALA A 389 -12.40 -1.94 -20.47
N TYR A 390 -13.66 -1.93 -20.90
CA TYR A 390 -14.08 -2.23 -22.27
C TYR A 390 -13.48 -1.26 -23.28
N ALA A 391 -13.65 0.06 -23.05
CA ALA A 391 -13.19 1.09 -23.97
C ALA A 391 -11.66 1.07 -24.13
N TYR A 392 -10.93 0.93 -23.02
CA TYR A 392 -9.48 0.75 -23.06
C TYR A 392 -9.09 -0.48 -23.88
N ALA A 393 -9.71 -1.64 -23.61
CA ALA A 393 -9.34 -2.89 -24.27
C ALA A 393 -9.55 -2.77 -25.80
N ALA A 394 -10.69 -2.20 -26.22
CA ALA A 394 -10.99 -1.96 -27.62
C ALA A 394 -10.02 -0.94 -28.27
N TRP A 395 -9.67 0.14 -27.56
CA TRP A 395 -8.66 1.11 -28.01
C TRP A 395 -7.28 0.46 -28.20
N ALA A 396 -6.88 -0.41 -27.28
CA ALA A 396 -5.62 -1.15 -27.34
C ALA A 396 -5.60 -2.25 -28.43
N GLY A 397 -6.66 -2.40 -29.22
CA GLY A 397 -6.79 -3.46 -30.23
C GLY A 397 -6.96 -4.85 -29.63
N LYS A 398 -7.53 -4.92 -28.42
CA LYS A 398 -7.81 -6.11 -27.62
C LYS A 398 -9.31 -6.16 -27.26
N ARG A 399 -9.68 -6.98 -26.28
CA ARG A 399 -11.00 -7.08 -25.66
C ARG A 399 -10.86 -7.50 -24.20
N LEU A 400 -11.94 -7.48 -23.43
CA LEU A 400 -11.95 -8.17 -22.13
C LEU A 400 -11.97 -9.69 -22.33
N PRO A 401 -11.34 -10.49 -21.43
CA PRO A 401 -11.46 -11.93 -21.45
C PRO A 401 -12.91 -12.35 -21.16
N SER A 402 -13.32 -13.51 -21.67
CA SER A 402 -14.49 -14.17 -21.10
C SER A 402 -14.18 -14.75 -19.72
N GLU A 403 -15.20 -15.00 -18.91
CA GLU A 403 -15.05 -15.66 -17.61
C GLU A 403 -14.30 -17.00 -17.73
N ALA A 404 -14.64 -17.78 -18.76
CA ALA A 404 -14.01 -19.06 -19.05
C ALA A 404 -12.54 -18.92 -19.47
N GLU A 405 -12.24 -17.95 -20.35
CA GLU A 405 -10.85 -17.65 -20.76
C GLU A 405 -10.02 -17.21 -19.56
N TRP A 406 -10.58 -16.36 -18.70
CA TRP A 406 -9.90 -15.94 -17.49
C TRP A 406 -9.58 -17.14 -16.58
N GLU A 407 -10.57 -18.00 -16.33
CA GLU A 407 -10.41 -19.14 -15.42
C GLU A 407 -9.43 -20.19 -15.95
N LYS A 408 -9.49 -20.52 -17.25
CA LYS A 408 -8.49 -21.39 -17.89
C LYS A 408 -7.10 -20.78 -17.75
N SER A 409 -6.95 -19.48 -18.05
CA SER A 409 -5.66 -18.79 -17.94
C SER A 409 -5.08 -18.82 -16.52
N ALA A 410 -5.94 -18.79 -15.51
CA ALA A 410 -5.55 -18.85 -14.11
C ALA A 410 -5.16 -20.25 -13.63
N ARG A 411 -5.91 -21.29 -14.03
CA ARG A 411 -5.82 -22.62 -13.40
C ARG A 411 -5.29 -23.74 -14.30
N GLY A 412 -5.13 -23.53 -15.59
CA GLY A 412 -4.78 -24.63 -16.50
C GLY A 412 -6.00 -25.52 -16.81
N THR A 413 -5.76 -26.81 -16.99
CA THR A 413 -6.76 -27.79 -17.43
C THR A 413 -7.25 -28.73 -16.34
N ASP A 414 -6.56 -28.79 -15.21
CA ASP A 414 -6.68 -29.85 -14.20
C ASP A 414 -7.66 -29.56 -13.06
N GLY A 415 -8.31 -28.39 -13.07
CA GLY A 415 -9.28 -28.04 -12.03
C GLY A 415 -8.65 -27.67 -10.68
N ARG A 416 -7.38 -27.24 -10.63
CA ARG A 416 -6.74 -26.77 -9.38
C ARG A 416 -7.42 -25.56 -8.74
N ARG A 417 -7.36 -25.44 -7.41
CA ARG A 417 -8.00 -24.35 -6.65
C ARG A 417 -7.31 -22.99 -6.85
N PHE A 418 -5.98 -22.97 -6.91
CA PHE A 418 -5.15 -21.78 -7.05
C PHE A 418 -4.19 -21.95 -8.24
N PRO A 419 -3.62 -20.88 -8.80
CA PRO A 419 -2.73 -20.97 -9.97
C PRO A 419 -1.56 -21.95 -9.73
N TRP A 420 -1.05 -21.98 -8.50
CA TRP A 420 0.05 -22.83 -8.04
C TRP A 420 -0.36 -24.19 -7.45
N GLY A 421 -1.64 -24.55 -7.46
CA GLY A 421 -2.11 -25.87 -7.00
C GLY A 421 -3.30 -25.80 -6.04
N ASN A 422 -3.41 -26.81 -5.16
CA ASN A 422 -4.60 -26.97 -4.30
C ASN A 422 -4.41 -26.50 -2.85
N VAL A 423 -3.19 -26.12 -2.48
CA VAL A 423 -2.84 -25.65 -1.14
C VAL A 423 -2.67 -24.13 -1.17
N TRP A 424 -3.39 -23.44 -0.29
CA TRP A 424 -3.29 -21.99 -0.15
C TRP A 424 -1.90 -21.58 0.33
N ASP A 425 -1.33 -20.55 -0.30
CA ASP A 425 -0.06 -19.96 0.10
C ASP A 425 -0.10 -18.45 -0.15
N ALA A 426 -0.28 -17.67 0.91
CA ALA A 426 -0.38 -16.22 0.84
C ALA A 426 0.91 -15.55 0.33
N LYS A 427 2.06 -16.25 0.30
CA LYS A 427 3.32 -15.72 -0.24
C LYS A 427 3.37 -15.76 -1.77
N ARG A 428 2.39 -16.39 -2.42
CA ARG A 428 2.31 -16.54 -3.87
C ARG A 428 1.34 -15.58 -4.53
N CYS A 429 0.73 -14.67 -3.80
CA CYS A 429 -0.15 -13.67 -4.37
C CYS A 429 -0.10 -12.38 -3.57
N ASN A 430 -0.48 -11.29 -4.22
CA ASN A 430 -0.57 -9.99 -3.61
C ASN A 430 -1.79 -9.90 -2.67
N VAL A 431 -1.57 -10.12 -1.36
CA VAL A 431 -2.64 -10.08 -0.35
C VAL A 431 -2.18 -9.40 0.94
N GLY A 432 -3.07 -8.59 1.53
CA GLY A 432 -2.83 -7.90 2.79
C GLY A 432 -2.36 -6.44 2.63
N PRO A 433 -2.23 -5.71 3.76
CA PRO A 433 -1.99 -4.26 3.75
C PRO A 433 -0.59 -3.84 3.29
N ASP A 434 0.40 -4.73 3.44
CA ASP A 434 1.82 -4.42 3.16
C ASP A 434 2.29 -4.99 1.82
N ALA A 435 1.40 -5.59 1.04
CA ALA A 435 1.78 -6.27 -0.19
C ALA A 435 2.05 -5.25 -1.32
N PRO A 436 3.11 -5.45 -2.14
CA PRO A 436 3.48 -4.53 -3.20
C PRO A 436 2.40 -4.51 -4.28
N LEU A 437 2.05 -3.33 -4.78
CA LEU A 437 1.04 -3.17 -5.83
C LEU A 437 1.63 -3.14 -7.23
N SER A 438 2.96 -3.18 -7.40
CA SER A 438 3.57 -3.23 -8.73
C SER A 438 3.20 -4.53 -9.44
N VAL A 439 2.80 -4.43 -10.70
CA VAL A 439 2.49 -5.62 -11.51
C VAL A 439 3.73 -6.50 -11.69
N GLY A 440 3.52 -7.81 -11.62
CA GLY A 440 4.55 -8.83 -11.68
C GLY A 440 5.32 -9.06 -10.39
N SER A 441 4.81 -8.64 -9.23
CA SER A 441 5.54 -8.76 -7.96
C SER A 441 5.65 -10.19 -7.45
N PHE A 442 4.76 -11.10 -7.87
CA PHE A 442 4.66 -12.47 -7.34
C PHE A 442 5.00 -13.54 -8.39
N GLU A 443 6.28 -13.66 -8.76
CA GLU A 443 6.74 -14.63 -9.78
C GLU A 443 6.38 -16.09 -9.44
N TYR A 444 6.46 -16.49 -8.16
CA TYR A 444 6.07 -17.83 -7.70
C TYR A 444 4.55 -18.07 -7.67
N GLY A 445 3.78 -17.02 -7.95
CA GLY A 445 2.32 -17.01 -8.07
C GLY A 445 1.79 -17.24 -9.47
N LYS A 446 2.68 -17.30 -10.48
CA LYS A 446 2.26 -17.40 -11.88
C LYS A 446 1.35 -18.59 -12.14
N SER A 447 0.41 -18.39 -13.05
CA SER A 447 -0.45 -19.47 -13.55
C SER A 447 0.33 -20.51 -14.34
N PRO A 448 -0.26 -21.68 -14.63
CA PRO A 448 0.38 -22.71 -15.46
C PRO A 448 0.82 -22.21 -16.84
N TYR A 449 0.17 -21.17 -17.35
CA TYR A 449 0.49 -20.55 -18.63
C TYR A 449 1.42 -19.33 -18.50
N GLY A 450 1.70 -18.86 -17.27
CA GLY A 450 2.62 -17.76 -17.01
C GLY A 450 1.95 -16.39 -16.77
N CYS A 451 0.63 -16.33 -16.58
CA CYS A 451 -0.04 -15.10 -16.16
C CYS A 451 0.35 -14.77 -14.71
N LEU A 452 0.74 -13.53 -14.46
CA LEU A 452 1.11 -13.03 -13.13
C LEU A 452 -0.02 -12.25 -12.50
N ASP A 453 -0.05 -12.28 -11.16
CA ASP A 453 -1.01 -11.58 -10.30
C ASP A 453 -2.49 -11.84 -10.63
N ILE A 454 -2.78 -12.96 -11.32
CA ILE A 454 -4.14 -13.36 -11.69
C ILE A 454 -4.99 -13.77 -10.48
N ILE A 455 -4.38 -13.95 -9.30
CA ILE A 455 -5.09 -14.09 -8.03
C ILE A 455 -4.47 -13.11 -7.04
N GLY A 456 -5.32 -12.43 -6.28
CA GLY A 456 -4.89 -11.33 -5.41
C GLY A 456 -4.77 -10.03 -6.18
N SER A 457 -3.94 -9.10 -5.70
CA SER A 457 -3.77 -7.77 -6.30
C SER A 457 -5.13 -7.08 -6.37
N ILE A 458 -5.68 -6.85 -7.56
CA ILE A 458 -7.04 -6.36 -7.74
C ILE A 458 -7.88 -7.39 -8.49
N SER A 459 -9.18 -7.38 -8.21
CA SER A 459 -10.12 -8.19 -8.97
C SER A 459 -10.27 -7.64 -10.39
N GLU A 460 -10.61 -8.50 -11.35
CA GLU A 460 -10.53 -8.16 -12.77
C GLU A 460 -11.87 -8.32 -13.48
N TRP A 461 -12.31 -7.26 -14.19
CA TRP A 461 -13.50 -7.32 -15.04
C TRP A 461 -13.37 -8.35 -16.17
N CYS A 462 -14.43 -9.14 -16.37
CA CYS A 462 -14.61 -10.00 -17.53
C CYS A 462 -15.73 -9.45 -18.44
N ASN A 463 -15.79 -9.94 -19.68
CA ASN A 463 -16.81 -9.52 -20.64
C ASN A 463 -18.21 -10.02 -20.28
N ASP A 464 -18.33 -11.17 -19.63
CA ASP A 464 -19.58 -11.91 -19.43
C ASP A 464 -20.56 -11.17 -18.52
N TRP A 465 -21.84 -11.31 -18.84
CA TRP A 465 -22.91 -11.04 -17.88
C TRP A 465 -22.93 -12.16 -16.82
N TYR A 466 -23.21 -11.80 -15.57
CA TYR A 466 -23.32 -12.73 -14.47
C TYR A 466 -24.72 -13.34 -14.42
N HIS A 467 -24.83 -14.66 -14.34
CA HIS A 467 -26.06 -15.33 -13.93
C HIS A 467 -25.72 -16.49 -12.98
N PRO A 468 -26.42 -16.62 -11.85
CA PRO A 468 -26.10 -17.63 -10.82
C PRO A 468 -26.18 -19.06 -11.36
N GLU A 469 -27.14 -19.32 -12.25
CA GLU A 469 -27.37 -20.68 -12.81
C GLU A 469 -26.68 -20.91 -14.16
N TYR A 470 -25.85 -19.97 -14.65
CA TYR A 470 -25.27 -20.07 -16.01
C TYR A 470 -24.48 -21.37 -16.22
N TYR A 471 -23.77 -21.86 -15.20
CA TYR A 471 -22.97 -23.08 -15.33
C TYR A 471 -23.81 -24.34 -15.58
N GLN A 472 -25.11 -24.33 -15.25
CA GLN A 472 -26.02 -25.44 -15.52
C GLN A 472 -26.39 -25.56 -17.00
N THR A 473 -26.34 -24.44 -17.73
CA THR A 473 -26.76 -24.33 -19.13
C THR A 473 -25.64 -23.82 -20.04
N SER A 474 -24.42 -23.69 -19.52
CA SER A 474 -23.25 -23.19 -20.22
C SER A 474 -22.94 -24.05 -21.46
N PRO A 475 -22.77 -23.45 -22.65
CA PRO A 475 -22.35 -24.20 -23.83
C PRO A 475 -20.92 -24.73 -23.64
N SER A 476 -20.66 -25.92 -24.18
CA SER A 476 -19.36 -26.58 -24.05
C SER A 476 -18.25 -25.94 -24.89
N MET A 477 -18.60 -25.09 -25.87
CA MET A 477 -17.65 -24.47 -26.80
C MET A 477 -17.65 -22.95 -26.62
N ASN A 478 -16.51 -22.38 -26.27
CA ASN A 478 -16.28 -20.93 -26.16
C ASN A 478 -17.39 -20.14 -25.42
N PRO A 479 -17.81 -20.52 -24.20
CA PRO A 479 -18.85 -19.80 -23.48
C PRO A 479 -18.47 -18.33 -23.24
N LYS A 480 -19.46 -17.45 -23.45
CA LYS A 480 -19.34 -15.98 -23.33
C LYS A 480 -20.33 -15.38 -22.32
N GLY A 481 -20.91 -16.21 -21.47
CA GLY A 481 -21.97 -15.82 -20.54
C GLY A 481 -23.36 -15.92 -21.18
N PRO A 482 -24.41 -15.57 -20.43
CA PRO A 482 -25.78 -15.56 -20.94
C PRO A 482 -25.93 -14.51 -22.05
N GLU A 483 -26.77 -14.82 -23.05
CA GLU A 483 -26.97 -13.98 -24.24
C GLU A 483 -27.48 -12.57 -23.91
N ASN A 484 -28.33 -12.47 -22.88
CA ASN A 484 -28.96 -11.23 -22.48
C ASN A 484 -28.33 -10.64 -21.22
N SER A 485 -28.42 -9.31 -21.11
CA SER A 485 -28.00 -8.61 -19.91
C SER A 485 -28.81 -9.06 -18.69
N THR A 486 -28.10 -9.37 -17.61
CA THR A 486 -28.64 -9.65 -16.29
C THR A 486 -28.46 -8.46 -15.33
N GLY A 487 -27.89 -7.35 -15.82
CA GLY A 487 -27.60 -6.15 -15.04
C GLY A 487 -26.30 -6.22 -14.21
N MET A 488 -25.57 -7.34 -14.21
CA MET A 488 -24.30 -7.48 -13.49
C MET A 488 -23.25 -8.17 -14.36
N ARG A 489 -22.00 -7.70 -14.30
CA ARG A 489 -20.85 -8.28 -15.03
C ARG A 489 -19.99 -9.12 -14.10
N ILE A 490 -19.30 -10.11 -14.69
CA ILE A 490 -18.37 -10.96 -13.97
C ILE A 490 -17.09 -10.21 -13.60
N ILE A 491 -16.60 -10.49 -12.39
CA ILE A 491 -15.32 -10.08 -11.84
C ILE A 491 -14.61 -11.33 -11.30
N LYS A 492 -13.30 -11.49 -11.59
CA LYS A 492 -12.50 -12.65 -11.16
C LYS A 492 -11.27 -12.20 -10.33
N GLY A 493 -10.47 -13.14 -9.84
CA GLY A 493 -9.16 -12.85 -9.22
C GLY A 493 -9.13 -12.73 -7.69
N GLY A 494 -10.15 -12.07 -7.12
CA GLY A 494 -10.06 -11.60 -5.74
C GLY A 494 -9.11 -10.41 -5.61
N SER A 495 -8.96 -9.83 -4.42
CA SER A 495 -8.13 -8.64 -4.24
C SER A 495 -7.43 -8.59 -2.88
N LEU A 496 -6.33 -7.85 -2.80
CA LEU A 496 -5.54 -7.69 -1.58
C LEU A 496 -6.34 -7.16 -0.38
N PHE A 497 -7.48 -6.49 -0.65
CA PHE A 497 -8.37 -5.92 0.37
C PHE A 497 -9.34 -6.94 0.98
N ALA A 498 -9.41 -8.16 0.45
CA ALA A 498 -10.20 -9.26 0.99
C ALA A 498 -9.36 -10.56 1.03
N PRO A 499 -8.32 -10.63 1.88
CA PRO A 499 -7.25 -11.65 1.82
C PRO A 499 -7.68 -13.00 2.41
N TYR A 500 -8.85 -13.51 2.04
CA TYR A 500 -9.37 -14.79 2.50
C TYR A 500 -9.16 -15.86 1.42
N ALA A 501 -8.52 -16.98 1.77
CA ALA A 501 -8.19 -18.06 0.84
C ALA A 501 -9.38 -18.53 -0.01
N TYR A 502 -10.58 -18.64 0.59
CA TYR A 502 -11.78 -19.10 -0.13
C TYR A 502 -12.26 -18.14 -1.23
N LYS A 503 -11.91 -16.85 -1.14
CA LYS A 503 -12.18 -15.82 -2.18
C LYS A 503 -11.10 -15.73 -3.25
N MET A 504 -9.95 -16.38 -3.01
CA MET A 504 -8.77 -16.34 -3.87
C MET A 504 -8.63 -17.60 -4.72
N ARG A 505 -9.70 -18.40 -4.86
CA ARG A 505 -9.70 -19.57 -5.73
C ARG A 505 -9.96 -19.14 -7.17
N CYS A 506 -9.38 -19.84 -8.14
CA CYS A 506 -9.58 -19.58 -9.57
C CYS A 506 -11.06 -19.68 -10.00
N ALA A 507 -11.82 -20.57 -9.35
CA ALA A 507 -13.24 -20.79 -9.66
C ALA A 507 -14.16 -19.71 -9.10
N VAL A 508 -13.70 -18.85 -8.18
CA VAL A 508 -14.55 -17.84 -7.53
C VAL A 508 -15.14 -16.89 -8.55
N ARG A 509 -16.44 -16.64 -8.41
CA ARG A 509 -17.19 -15.71 -9.25
C ARG A 509 -17.63 -14.53 -8.40
N ILE A 510 -17.09 -13.35 -8.70
CA ILE A 510 -17.56 -12.08 -8.15
C ILE A 510 -18.37 -11.39 -9.24
N PHE A 511 -19.27 -10.50 -8.86
CA PHE A 511 -20.08 -9.75 -9.79
C PHE A 511 -20.36 -8.35 -9.26
N GLY A 512 -20.62 -7.43 -10.18
CA GLY A 512 -20.97 -6.04 -9.87
C GLY A 512 -21.77 -5.43 -11.01
N LYS A 513 -22.42 -4.30 -10.75
CA LYS A 513 -23.02 -3.52 -11.83
C LYS A 513 -21.93 -3.01 -12.77
N PRO A 514 -22.21 -2.83 -14.08
CA PRO A 514 -21.23 -2.29 -15.02
C PRO A 514 -20.62 -0.95 -14.61
N GLU A 515 -21.35 -0.13 -13.83
CA GLU A 515 -20.92 1.17 -13.31
C GLU A 515 -20.16 1.09 -11.98
N ASP A 516 -20.11 -0.08 -11.35
CA ASP A 516 -19.40 -0.25 -10.09
C ASP A 516 -17.90 -0.02 -10.33
N ARG A 517 -17.29 0.78 -9.47
CA ARG A 517 -15.84 1.02 -9.48
C ARG A 517 -15.38 1.25 -8.06
N ASN A 518 -14.31 0.58 -7.67
CA ASN A 518 -13.71 0.79 -6.37
C ASN A 518 -12.22 0.43 -6.39
N LYS A 519 -11.53 0.62 -5.27
CA LYS A 519 -10.06 0.43 -5.17
C LYS A 519 -9.58 -1.00 -5.45
N SER A 520 -10.48 -1.99 -5.39
CA SER A 520 -10.17 -3.41 -5.53
C SER A 520 -10.51 -3.98 -6.89
N ILE A 521 -10.92 -3.15 -7.86
CA ILE A 521 -11.34 -3.62 -9.18
C ILE A 521 -10.55 -2.88 -10.26
N GLY A 522 -9.95 -3.65 -11.15
CA GLY A 522 -9.34 -3.25 -12.40
C GLY A 522 -9.60 -4.31 -13.47
N PHE A 523 -8.62 -4.57 -14.33
CA PHE A 523 -8.78 -5.53 -15.42
C PHE A 523 -7.45 -5.89 -16.10
N ARG A 524 -7.49 -6.98 -16.86
CA ARG A 524 -6.50 -7.32 -17.89
C ARG A 524 -7.22 -7.56 -19.22
N CYS A 525 -6.50 -7.47 -20.33
CA CYS A 525 -7.11 -7.70 -21.65
C CYS A 525 -6.84 -9.12 -22.17
N ALA A 526 -7.63 -9.50 -23.18
CA ALA A 526 -7.44 -10.67 -24.01
C ALA A 526 -7.55 -10.29 -25.50
N LYS A 527 -7.09 -11.17 -26.38
CA LYS A 527 -7.16 -10.96 -27.83
C LYS A 527 -7.35 -12.29 -28.54
N ASP A 528 -8.22 -12.31 -29.54
CA ASP A 528 -8.44 -13.52 -30.35
C ASP A 528 -7.17 -13.91 -31.11
N TYR A 529 -6.89 -15.20 -31.19
CA TYR A 529 -5.84 -15.72 -32.06
C TYR A 529 -6.31 -15.70 -33.51
N LYS A 530 -5.58 -15.02 -34.39
CA LYS A 530 -5.76 -15.11 -35.83
C LYS A 530 -4.63 -15.96 -36.39
N GLN A 531 -4.97 -17.14 -36.89
CA GLN A 531 -3.99 -17.98 -37.57
C GLN A 531 -3.52 -17.24 -38.83
N GLU A 532 -2.25 -16.87 -38.90
CA GLU A 532 -1.69 -16.29 -40.13
C GLU A 532 -1.72 -17.36 -41.22
N THR A 533 -2.52 -17.14 -42.24
CA THR A 533 -2.54 -17.96 -43.46
C THR A 533 -1.24 -17.74 -44.23
N GLY A 534 -0.14 -18.38 -43.81
CA GLY A 534 1.10 -18.31 -44.59
C GLY A 534 2.43 -18.69 -43.96
N LYS A 535 2.53 -19.04 -42.66
CA LYS A 535 3.81 -19.51 -42.09
C LYS A 535 3.62 -20.76 -41.22
N THR A 536 4.24 -21.83 -41.74
CA THR A 536 4.33 -23.21 -41.25
C THR A 536 4.21 -23.42 -39.73
N ALA A 537 3.39 -24.40 -39.37
CA ALA A 537 3.06 -24.96 -38.06
C ALA A 537 4.24 -25.50 -37.19
N LYS A 538 5.47 -25.03 -37.40
CA LYS A 538 6.67 -25.50 -36.66
C LYS A 538 6.92 -24.76 -35.34
N GLU A 539 6.33 -23.59 -35.12
CA GLU A 539 6.51 -22.84 -33.87
C GLU A 539 5.46 -23.21 -32.81
N ALA A 540 4.23 -23.53 -33.21
CA ALA A 540 3.18 -24.00 -32.30
C ALA A 540 3.51 -25.38 -31.67
N SER A 541 4.12 -26.30 -32.43
CA SER A 541 4.46 -27.64 -31.91
C SER A 541 5.61 -27.60 -30.89
N LYS A 542 6.57 -26.67 -31.05
CA LYS A 542 7.71 -26.55 -30.13
C LYS A 542 7.32 -26.07 -28.73
N GLN A 543 6.16 -25.42 -28.58
CA GLN A 543 5.67 -24.96 -27.28
C GLN A 543 4.76 -26.00 -26.61
N GLU A 544 4.00 -26.78 -27.38
CA GLU A 544 3.27 -27.95 -26.85
C GLU A 544 4.19 -29.01 -26.28
N ASP A 545 5.36 -29.25 -26.88
CA ASP A 545 6.33 -30.23 -26.39
C ASP A 545 7.01 -29.78 -25.08
N LYS A 546 7.23 -28.47 -24.89
CA LYS A 546 7.77 -27.93 -23.62
C LYS A 546 6.78 -27.97 -22.46
N VAL A 547 5.48 -27.92 -22.72
CA VAL A 547 4.45 -28.04 -21.67
C VAL A 547 4.27 -29.49 -21.24
N LYS A 548 4.51 -30.46 -22.13
CA LYS A 548 4.47 -31.89 -21.81
C LYS A 548 5.69 -32.38 -21.00
N GLU A 549 6.84 -31.72 -21.12
CA GLU A 549 8.07 -32.07 -20.36
C GLU A 549 8.06 -31.57 -18.89
N VAL A 550 7.08 -30.76 -18.47
CA VAL A 550 6.96 -30.22 -17.10
C VAL A 550 5.83 -30.92 -16.29
N HIS A 551 5.25 -31.99 -16.82
CA HIS A 551 4.24 -32.81 -16.11
C HIS A 551 4.83 -34.05 -15.45
#